data_AF-A0A3D4BAL0-F1
#
_entry.id   AF-A0A3D4BAL0-F1
#
_cell.length_a   1.000
_cell.length_b   1.000
_cell.length_c   1.000
_cell.angle_alpha   90.00
_cell.angle_beta   90.00
_cell.angle_gamma   90.00
#
_symmetry.space_group_name_H-M   'P 1'
#
loop_
_entity.id
_entity.type
_entity.pdbx_description
1 polymer ?
#
loop_
_entity_poly.entity_id
_entity_poly.type
_entity_poly.pdbx_seq_one_letter_code
_entity_poly.pdbx_strand_id
1 'polypeptide(L)' 'HIEPPRIGNGYNYEAIEVGRCLRAGKLESGTMPLDETLAVIKTLDTVREEIGLKYPMDV' A
#
# COMPACT_ATOMS: atom_id res chain seq x y z
N HIS A 1 -3.31 -24.91 6.64
CA HIS A 1 -3.55 -23.47 6.45
C HIS A 1 -4.83 -23.12 7.20
N ILE A 2 -4.75 -22.38 8.30
CA ILE A 2 -5.93 -21.93 9.08
C ILE A 2 -6.10 -20.45 8.76
N GLU A 3 -7.12 -20.12 7.98
CA GLU A 3 -7.49 -18.72 7.70
C GLU A 3 -8.21 -18.16 8.93
N PRO A 4 -7.74 -17.05 9.52
CA PRO A 4 -8.47 -16.41 10.61
C PRO A 4 -9.83 -15.89 10.09
N PRO A 5 -10.86 -15.81 10.95
CA PRO A 5 -12.15 -15.28 10.56
C PRO A 5 -12.00 -13.84 10.05
N ARG A 6 -12.33 -13.63 8.77
CA ARG A 6 -12.33 -12.30 8.14
C ARG A 6 -13.54 -11.52 8.60
N ILE A 7 -13.32 -10.34 9.16
CA ILE A 7 -14.38 -9.38 9.46
C ILE A 7 -14.56 -8.49 8.23
N GLY A 8 -15.77 -8.38 7.69
CA GLY A 8 -16.05 -7.52 6.55
C GLY A 8 -15.38 -7.96 5.24
N ASN A 9 -15.08 -7.00 4.37
CA ASN A 9 -14.51 -7.25 3.03
C ASN A 9 -12.96 -7.25 2.99
N GLY A 10 -12.29 -6.94 4.11
CA GLY A 10 -10.84 -6.84 4.21
C GLY A 10 -10.30 -5.41 4.25
N TYR A 11 -11.04 -4.41 3.75
CA TYR A 11 -10.64 -3.00 3.81
C TYR A 11 -10.87 -2.35 5.17
N ASN A 12 -11.67 -3.00 6.02
CA ASN A 12 -11.99 -2.51 7.36
C ASN A 12 -10.72 -2.28 8.21
N TYR A 13 -9.69 -3.11 8.05
CA TYR A 13 -8.44 -2.96 8.80
C TYR A 13 -7.67 -1.69 8.40
N GLU A 14 -7.59 -1.42 7.10
CA GLU A 14 -6.96 -0.19 6.57
C GLU A 14 -7.74 1.05 6.98
N ALA A 15 -9.08 1.01 6.89
CA ALA A 15 -9.93 2.12 7.32
C ALA A 15 -9.78 2.42 8.82
N ILE A 16 -9.65 1.38 9.67
CA ILE A 16 -9.38 1.53 11.10
C ILE A 16 -8.02 2.19 11.33
N GLU A 17 -6.97 1.77 10.63
CA GLU A 17 -5.62 2.33 10.77
C GLU A 17 -5.55 3.79 10.33
N VAL A 18 -6.16 4.14 9.19
CA VAL A 18 -6.27 5.53 8.74
C VAL A 18 -7.00 6.37 9.78
N GLY A 19 -8.15 5.89 10.26
CA GLY A 19 -8.90 6.57 11.32
C GLY A 19 -8.06 6.78 12.60
N ARG A 20 -7.24 5.79 12.98
CA ARG A 20 -6.32 5.89 14.13
C ARG A 20 -5.24 6.94 13.90
N CYS A 21 -4.61 6.97 12.73
CA CYS A 21 -3.57 7.95 12.39
C CYS A 21 -4.11 9.37 12.42
N LEU A 22 -5.27 9.60 11.79
CA LEU A 22 -5.92 10.91 11.76
C LEU A 22 -6.26 11.41 13.17
N ARG A 23 -6.86 10.55 14.03
CA ARG A 23 -7.15 10.91 15.43
C ARG A 23 -5.89 11.21 16.25
N ALA A 24 -4.76 10.60 15.90
CA ALA A 24 -3.47 10.83 16.55
C ALA A 24 -2.68 12.00 15.94
N GLY A 25 -3.23 12.72 14.95
CA GLY A 25 -2.54 13.81 14.26
C GLY A 25 -1.30 13.36 13.46
N LYS A 26 -1.23 12.07 13.10
CA LYS A 26 -0.13 11.53 12.29
C LYS A 26 -0.36 11.84 10.82
N LEU A 27 0.72 12.12 10.11
CA LEU A 27 0.70 12.32 8.66
C LEU A 27 0.84 11.02 7.86
N GLU A 28 1.28 9.94 8.51
CA GLU A 28 1.47 8.63 7.90
C GLU A 28 1.20 7.48 8.88
N SER A 29 1.04 6.27 8.33
CA SER A 29 0.89 5.04 9.11
C SER A 29 2.24 4.53 9.60
N GLY A 30 2.31 4.07 10.85
CA GLY A 30 3.52 3.42 11.36
C GLY A 30 3.71 1.99 10.81
N THR A 31 2.63 1.37 10.31
CA THR A 31 2.68 0.04 9.69
C THR A 31 3.02 0.12 8.21
N MET A 32 2.60 1.20 7.55
CA MET A 32 2.88 1.49 6.14
C MET A 32 3.32 2.95 5.99
N PRO A 33 4.60 3.26 6.24
CA PRO A 33 5.10 4.62 6.08
C PRO A 33 5.26 4.98 4.59
N LEU A 34 5.45 6.27 4.30
CA LEU A 34 5.51 6.76 2.92
C LEU A 34 6.75 6.27 2.17
N ASP A 35 7.87 6.07 2.87
CA ASP A 35 9.10 5.56 2.29
C ASP A 35 8.96 4.12 1.75
N GLU A 36 8.25 3.27 2.49
CA GLU A 36 7.91 1.91 2.07
C GLU A 36 7.03 1.92 0.83
N THR A 37 6.07 2.84 0.77
CA THR A 37 5.22 3.01 -0.43
C THR A 37 6.08 3.34 -1.66
N LEU A 38 7.06 4.23 -1.50
CA LEU A 38 8.01 4.57 -2.58
C LEU A 38 8.92 3.39 -2.94
N ALA A 39 9.37 2.61 -1.96
CA ALA A 39 10.20 1.43 -2.21
C ALA A 39 9.45 0.37 -3.04
N VAL A 40 8.19 0.12 -2.71
CA VAL A 40 7.32 -0.81 -3.46
C VAL A 40 7.12 -0.32 -4.89
N ILE A 41 6.73 0.95 -5.09
CA ILE A 41 6.49 1.48 -6.44
C ILE A 41 7.76 1.46 -7.29
N LYS A 42 8.92 1.83 -6.72
CA LYS A 42 10.21 1.73 -7.43
C LYS A 42 10.53 0.29 -7.84
N THR A 43 10.25 -0.68 -6.97
CA THR A 43 10.45 -2.10 -7.29
C THR A 43 9.56 -2.53 -8.46
N LEU A 44 8.30 -2.09 -8.48
CA LEU A 44 7.38 -2.36 -9.59
C LEU A 44 7.86 -1.71 -10.89
N ASP A 45 8.37 -0.48 -10.82
CA ASP A 45 8.93 0.22 -11.98
C ASP A 45 10.16 -0.50 -12.55
N THR A 46 11.09 -0.96 -11.71
CA THR A 46 12.23 -1.78 -12.16
C THR A 46 11.76 -3.02 -12.91
N VAL A 47 10.77 -3.75 -12.37
CA VAL A 47 10.24 -4.95 -13.04
C VAL A 47 9.59 -4.59 -14.38
N ARG A 48 8.86 -3.47 -14.44
CA ARG A 48 8.24 -2.99 -15.69
C ARG A 48 9.29 -2.68 -16.75
N GLU A 49 10.39 -2.04 -16.37
CA GLU A 49 11.51 -1.76 -17.26
C GLU A 49 12.16 -3.05 -17.80
N GLU A 50 12.42 -4.02 -16.93
CA GLU A 50 13.04 -5.30 -17.30
C GLU A 50 12.20 -6.11 -18.30
N ILE A 51 10.87 -6.08 -18.16
CA ILE A 51 9.96 -6.80 -19.05
C ILE A 51 9.49 -5.98 -20.26
N GLY A 52 9.88 -4.70 -20.36
CA GLY A 52 9.47 -3.79 -21.43
C GLY A 52 8.01 -3.35 -21.38
N LEU A 53 7.36 -3.40 -20.21
CA LEU A 53 5.96 -2.96 -20.04
C LEU A 53 5.88 -1.43 -19.97
N LYS A 54 5.21 -0.81 -20.94
CA LYS A 54 4.97 0.64 -21.00
C LYS A 54 3.49 0.96 -21.00
N TYR A 55 3.09 1.93 -20.19
CA TYR A 55 1.75 2.49 -20.21
C TYR A 55 1.66 3.69 -21.17
N PRO A 56 0.47 4.00 -21.72
CA PRO A 56 0.26 5.18 -22.56
C PRO A 56 0.60 6.52 -21.91
N MET A 57 0.81 6.56 -20.58
CA MET A 57 1.21 7.77 -19.87
C MET A 57 2.72 7.87 -19.63
N ASP A 58 3.48 6.84 -20.04
CA ASP A 58 4.95 6.83 -19.98
C ASP A 58 5.58 7.37 -21.28
N VAL A 59 4.76 7.79 -22.27
CA VAL A 59 5.17 8.36 -23.59
C VAL A 59 4.99 9.86 -23.68
#